data_AF-A0A3M1Y292-F1
#
_entry.id   AF-A0A3M1Y292-F1
#
_cell.length_a   1.000
_cell.length_b   1.000
_cell.length_c   1.000
_cell.angle_alpha   90.00
_cell.angle_beta   90.00
_cell.angle_gamma   90.00
#
_symmetry.space_group_name_H-M   'P 1'
#
loop_
_entity.id
_entity.type
_entity.pdbx_description
1 polymer ?
#
loop_
_entity_poly.entity_id
_entity_poly.type
_entity_poly.pdbx_seq_one_letter_code
_entity_poly.pdbx_strand_id
1 'polypeptide(L)'
;MRIFCSGLLLALFLGLLLRLPAQCERPNILLCITDDHSWESVSADGHAVVHTPAFDRLAAEGVWFAEAYATMPSCTPARASLLTGRHAYSLEQGSIHGSHLPAHFLTYQERLEEVGY
;
A
#
# COMPACT_ATOMS: atom_id res chain seq x y z
N MET A 1 -17.74 36.61 38.59
CA MET A 1 -18.09 35.45 37.74
C MET A 1 -17.75 35.59 36.24
N ARG A 2 -17.52 36.80 35.67
CA ARG A 2 -17.27 36.96 34.22
C ARG A 2 -15.82 36.72 33.75
N ILE A 3 -14.83 36.80 34.66
CA ILE A 3 -13.40 36.68 34.33
C ILE A 3 -12.98 35.21 34.10
N PHE A 4 -13.65 34.25 34.75
CA PHE A 4 -13.34 32.82 34.64
C PHE A 4 -13.68 32.22 33.27
N CYS A 5 -14.71 32.74 32.60
CA CYS A 5 -15.18 32.21 31.31
C CYS A 5 -14.25 32.60 30.15
N SER A 6 -13.59 33.77 30.24
CA SER A 6 -12.66 34.26 29.21
C SER A 6 -11.32 33.53 29.23
N GLY A 7 -10.84 33.13 30.43
CA GLY A 7 -9.59 32.37 30.56
C GLY A 7 -9.70 30.96 30.00
N LEU A 8 -10.86 30.32 30.15
CA LEU A 8 -11.12 28.98 29.61
C LEU A 8 -11.19 28.97 28.08
N LEU A 9 -11.82 29.99 27.48
CA LEU A 9 -11.88 30.16 26.02
C LEU A 9 -10.48 30.41 25.44
N LEU A 10 -9.65 31.23 26.10
CA LEU A 10 -8.29 31.50 25.65
C LEU A 10 -7.40 30.25 25.78
N ALA A 11 -7.54 29.47 26.85
CA ALA A 11 -6.81 28.22 27.05
C ALA A 11 -7.21 27.13 26.04
N LEU A 12 -8.50 27.03 25.71
CA LEU A 12 -9.01 26.14 24.65
C LEU A 12 -8.50 26.55 23.26
N PHE A 13 -8.48 27.85 22.98
CA PHE A 13 -7.97 28.38 21.71
C PHE A 13 -6.45 28.16 21.58
N LEU A 14 -5.70 28.35 22.66
CA LEU A 14 -4.26 28.10 22.71
C LEU A 14 -3.92 26.61 22.62
N GLY A 15 -4.71 25.74 23.25
CA GLY A 15 -4.59 24.28 23.13
C GLY A 15 -4.91 23.74 21.73
N LEU A 16 -5.78 24.44 20.99
CA LEU A 16 -6.05 24.14 19.58
C LEU A 16 -4.89 24.57 18.66
N LEU A 17 -4.26 25.70 18.96
CA LEU A 17 -3.08 26.20 18.22
C LEU A 17 -1.79 25.42 18.52
N LEU A 18 -1.69 24.78 19.69
CA LEU A 18 -0.53 23.99 20.13
C LEU A 18 -0.58 22.51 19.72
N ARG A 19 -1.55 22.08 18.90
CA ARG A 19 -1.46 20.79 18.23
C ARG A 19 -0.33 20.85 17.19
N LEU A 20 0.89 20.60 17.65
CA LEU A 20 1.97 20.21 16.77
C LEU A 20 1.47 19.01 15.96
N PRO A 21 1.63 18.99 14.63
CA PRO A 21 1.42 17.77 13.89
C PRO A 21 2.29 16.72 14.58
N ALA A 22 1.68 15.60 14.99
CA ALA A 22 2.46 14.46 15.41
C ALA A 22 3.52 14.26 14.32
N GLN A 23 4.81 14.21 14.71
CA GLN A 23 5.89 13.88 13.80
C GLN A 23 5.40 12.63 13.06
N CYS A 24 5.08 12.76 11.78
CA CYS A 24 4.63 11.64 11.00
C CYS A 24 5.88 10.81 10.80
N GLU A 25 6.13 9.88 11.74
CA GLU A 25 7.22 8.94 11.62
C GLU A 25 7.06 8.27 10.27
N ARG A 26 8.11 8.34 9.45
CA ARG A 26 8.11 7.73 8.13
C ARG A 26 7.75 6.25 8.30
N PRO A 27 6.58 5.79 7.81
CA PRO A 27 6.15 4.43 8.07
C PRO A 27 7.05 3.45 7.33
N ASN A 28 7.32 2.27 7.89
CA ASN A 28 7.95 1.19 7.13
C ASN A 28 6.94 0.62 6.13
N ILE A 29 7.40 0.26 4.93
CA ILE A 29 6.56 -0.32 3.88
C ILE A 29 6.97 -1.78 3.67
N LEU A 30 6.05 -2.71 3.92
CA LEU A 30 6.23 -4.14 3.64
C LEU A 30 5.31 -4.53 2.47
N LEU A 31 5.91 -4.86 1.32
CA LEU A 31 5.19 -5.47 0.20
C LEU A 31 5.24 -7.00 0.35
N CYS A 32 4.11 -7.63 0.69
CA CYS A 32 3.97 -9.07 0.76
C CYS A 32 3.18 -9.56 -0.46
N ILE A 33 3.78 -10.41 -1.29
CA ILE A 33 3.16 -10.97 -2.49
C ILE A 33 3.20 -12.50 -2.45
N THR A 34 2.14 -13.12 -2.93
CA THR A 34 2.04 -14.56 -3.18
C THR A 34 2.12 -14.82 -4.69
N ASP A 35 2.56 -16.01 -5.08
CA ASP A 35 2.61 -16.43 -6.49
C ASP A 35 1.47 -17.39 -6.80
N ASP A 36 0.87 -17.26 -7.98
CA ASP A 36 -0.26 -18.07 -8.46
C ASP A 36 -1.45 -18.17 -7.47
N HIS A 37 -1.66 -17.15 -6.64
CA HIS A 37 -2.74 -17.14 -5.65
C HIS A 37 -4.06 -16.65 -6.27
N SER A 38 -5.04 -17.55 -6.35
CA SER A 38 -6.40 -17.19 -6.74
C SER A 38 -7.07 -16.30 -5.68
N TRP A 39 -7.85 -15.31 -6.12
CA TRP A 39 -8.65 -14.46 -5.25
C TRP A 39 -9.68 -15.27 -4.43
N GLU A 40 -10.17 -16.38 -4.96
CA GLU A 40 -11.11 -17.27 -4.27
C GLU A 40 -10.43 -18.07 -3.13
N SER A 41 -9.09 -18.16 -3.11
CA SER A 41 -8.35 -19.01 -2.17
C SER A 41 -8.01 -18.31 -0.85
N VAL A 42 -8.88 -17.43 -0.34
CA VAL A 42 -8.72 -16.76 0.97
C VAL A 42 -10.01 -16.87 1.79
N SER A 43 -9.89 -17.10 3.10
CA SER A 43 -11.09 -17.19 3.97
C SER A 43 -11.77 -15.83 4.18
N ALA A 44 -11.05 -14.72 3.99
CA ALA A 44 -11.63 -13.37 3.95
C ALA A 44 -12.71 -13.21 2.88
N ASP A 45 -12.65 -14.01 1.80
CA ASP A 45 -13.65 -14.03 0.72
C ASP A 45 -14.64 -15.22 0.85
N GLY A 46 -14.69 -15.86 2.03
CA GLY A 46 -15.66 -16.90 2.35
C GLY A 46 -15.30 -18.30 1.88
N HIS A 47 -14.04 -18.56 1.52
CA HIS A 47 -13.59 -19.89 1.12
C HIS A 47 -13.84 -20.94 2.23
N ALA A 48 -14.48 -22.06 1.88
CA ALA A 48 -14.99 -23.02 2.88
C ALA A 48 -13.94 -23.92 3.55
N VAL A 49 -12.77 -24.12 2.92
CA VAL A 49 -11.74 -25.09 3.38
C VAL A 49 -10.40 -24.43 3.75
N VAL A 50 -9.91 -23.54 2.89
CA VAL A 50 -8.71 -22.73 3.15
C VAL A 50 -8.97 -21.76 4.30
N HIS A 51 -8.06 -21.75 5.27
CA HIS A 51 -8.08 -20.84 6.42
C HIS A 51 -6.83 -19.96 6.41
N THR A 52 -7.02 -18.65 6.34
CA THR A 52 -5.95 -17.64 6.25
C THR A 52 -6.05 -16.59 7.36
N PRO A 53 -6.02 -16.97 8.66
CA PRO A 53 -6.35 -16.05 9.76
C PRO A 53 -5.46 -14.80 9.84
N ALA A 54 -4.19 -14.90 9.42
CA ALA A 54 -3.29 -13.75 9.38
C ALA A 54 -3.69 -12.75 8.28
N PHE A 55 -4.12 -13.25 7.12
CA PHE A 55 -4.61 -12.43 6.01
C PHE A 55 -5.97 -11.81 6.35
N ASP A 56 -6.88 -12.60 6.94
CA ASP A 56 -8.21 -12.16 7.35
C ASP A 56 -8.10 -10.99 8.36
N ARG A 57 -7.15 -11.08 9.29
CA ARG A 57 -6.85 -9.97 10.22
C ARG A 57 -6.40 -8.71 9.46
N LEU A 58 -5.49 -8.84 8.49
CA LEU A 58 -5.03 -7.71 7.69
C LEU A 58 -6.17 -7.09 6.86
N ALA A 59 -7.06 -7.91 6.30
CA ALA A 59 -8.22 -7.45 5.55
C ALA A 59 -9.23 -6.71 6.44
N ALA A 60 -9.43 -7.18 7.68
CA ALA A 60 -10.35 -6.56 8.64
C ALA A 60 -9.82 -5.28 9.30
N GLU A 61 -8.51 -5.21 9.55
CA GLU A 61 -7.85 -4.04 10.17
C GLU A 61 -7.45 -2.97 9.14
N GLY A 62 -7.41 -3.33 7.85
CA GLY A 62 -6.94 -2.48 6.76
C GLY A 62 -8.01 -2.13 5.74
N VAL A 63 -7.59 -2.01 4.48
CA VAL A 63 -8.47 -1.77 3.33
C VAL A 63 -8.44 -3.00 2.44
N TRP A 64 -9.62 -3.59 2.21
CA TRP A 64 -9.82 -4.70 1.29
C TRP A 64 -10.27 -4.20 -0.08
N PHE A 65 -9.55 -4.57 -1.13
CA PHE A 65 -9.95 -4.29 -2.51
C PHE A 65 -10.59 -5.54 -3.10
N ALA A 66 -11.93 -5.58 -3.14
CA ALA A 66 -12.69 -6.70 -3.70
C ALA A 66 -12.48 -6.87 -5.22
N GLU A 67 -12.05 -5.81 -5.91
CA GLU A 67 -11.86 -5.77 -7.36
C GLU A 67 -10.43 -5.31 -7.71
N ALA A 68 -9.44 -6.13 -7.36
CA ALA A 68 -8.03 -5.91 -7.69
C ALA A 68 -7.56 -6.89 -8.78
N TYR A 69 -7.11 -6.37 -9.91
CA TYR A 69 -6.72 -7.19 -11.07
C TYR A 69 -5.22 -7.07 -11.37
N ALA A 70 -4.59 -8.22 -11.66
CA ALA A 70 -3.27 -8.23 -12.27
C ALA A 70 -3.33 -7.64 -13.70
N THR A 71 -2.28 -6.94 -14.11
CA THR A 71 -2.23 -6.31 -15.44
C THR A 71 -2.15 -7.31 -16.59
N MET A 72 -1.57 -8.49 -16.33
CA MET A 72 -1.44 -9.61 -17.26
C MET A 72 -1.48 -10.94 -16.48
N PRO A 73 -2.07 -12.00 -17.03
CA PRO A 73 -2.09 -13.34 -16.42
C PRO A 73 -0.78 -14.09 -16.67
N SER A 74 0.38 -13.47 -16.37
CA SER A 74 1.70 -14.08 -16.51
C SER A 74 2.69 -13.44 -15.53
N CYS A 75 3.55 -14.26 -14.93
CA CYS A 75 4.44 -13.88 -13.82
C CYS A 75 5.36 -12.69 -14.15
N THR A 76 6.08 -12.74 -15.27
CA THR A 76 7.02 -11.70 -15.68
C THR A 76 6.34 -10.35 -15.94
N PRO A 77 5.33 -10.24 -16.84
CA PRO A 77 4.68 -8.96 -17.12
C PRO A 77 3.87 -8.43 -15.92
N ALA A 78 3.26 -9.28 -15.10
CA ALA A 78 2.56 -8.85 -13.89
C ALA A 78 3.53 -8.22 -12.88
N ARG A 79 4.65 -8.89 -12.60
CA ARG A 79 5.69 -8.38 -11.68
C ARG A 79 6.36 -7.13 -12.25
N ALA A 80 6.67 -7.07 -13.53
CA ALA A 80 7.22 -5.87 -14.16
C ALA A 80 6.26 -4.67 -14.05
N SER A 81 4.96 -4.90 -14.21
CA SER A 81 3.95 -3.86 -14.02
C SER A 81 3.86 -3.41 -12.56
N LEU A 82 3.88 -4.36 -11.61
CA LEU A 82 3.88 -4.08 -10.17
C LEU A 82 5.09 -3.24 -9.75
N LEU A 83 6.28 -3.60 -10.24
CA LEU A 83 7.53 -2.91 -9.92
C LEU A 83 7.55 -1.48 -10.45
N THR A 84 7.02 -1.24 -11.65
CA THR A 84 7.18 0.04 -12.37
C THR A 84 5.96 0.95 -12.30
N GLY A 85 4.80 0.44 -11.87
CA GLY A 85 3.53 1.14 -11.92
C GLY A 85 3.01 1.39 -13.36
N ARG A 86 3.52 0.64 -14.34
CA ARG A 86 3.17 0.79 -15.76
C ARG A 86 2.40 -0.43 -16.27
N HIS A 87 1.59 -0.24 -17.31
CA HIS A 87 0.98 -1.38 -18.00
C HIS A 87 2.04 -2.22 -18.73
N ALA A 88 1.91 -3.54 -18.67
CA ALA A 88 2.84 -4.50 -19.28
C ALA A 88 3.16 -4.20 -20.77
N TYR A 89 2.17 -3.78 -21.57
CA TYR A 89 2.40 -3.47 -22.99
C TYR A 89 3.42 -2.34 -23.23
N SER A 90 3.68 -1.50 -22.21
CA SER A 90 4.61 -0.38 -22.28
C SER A 90 6.00 -0.68 -21.72
N LEU A 91 6.27 -1.95 -21.37
CA LEU A 91 7.50 -2.37 -20.69
C LEU A 91 8.50 -3.10 -21.58
N GLU A 92 8.33 -3.03 -22.91
CA GLU A 92 9.25 -3.62 -23.89
C GLU A 92 9.58 -5.09 -23.55
N GLN A 93 10.84 -5.50 -23.67
CA GLN A 93 11.35 -6.80 -23.25
C GLN A 93 11.13 -7.12 -21.76
N GLY A 94 10.85 -6.14 -20.90
CA GLY A 94 10.50 -6.37 -19.49
C GLY A 94 9.16 -7.08 -19.29
N SER A 95 8.31 -7.12 -20.33
CA SER A 95 7.05 -7.85 -20.34
C SER A 95 7.15 -9.27 -20.94
N ILE A 96 8.34 -9.67 -21.40
CA ILE A 96 8.58 -10.96 -22.06
C ILE A 96 9.11 -11.98 -21.05
N HIS A 97 8.46 -13.14 -20.97
CA HIS A 97 8.90 -14.22 -20.09
C HIS A 97 10.33 -14.67 -20.42
N GLY A 98 11.17 -14.84 -19.40
CA GLY A 98 12.59 -15.21 -19.55
C GLY A 98 13.51 -14.06 -19.99
N SER A 99 13.00 -12.84 -20.10
CA SER A 99 13.79 -11.65 -20.41
C SER A 99 14.13 -10.85 -19.14
N HIS A 100 14.69 -9.65 -19.33
CA HIS A 100 15.09 -8.71 -18.28
C HIS A 100 14.27 -7.42 -18.34
N LEU A 101 14.04 -6.82 -17.18
CA LEU A 101 13.48 -5.46 -17.07
C LEU A 101 14.54 -4.45 -17.52
N PRO A 102 14.26 -3.59 -18.51
CA PRO A 102 15.23 -2.58 -18.96
C PRO A 102 15.55 -1.57 -17.85
N ALA A 103 16.83 -1.27 -17.65
CA ALA A 103 17.31 -0.43 -16.54
C ALA A 103 16.79 1.01 -16.55
N HIS A 104 16.20 1.48 -17.66
CA HIS A 104 15.60 2.82 -17.72
C HIS A 104 14.19 2.87 -17.11
N PHE A 105 13.58 1.73 -16.81
CA PHE A 105 12.30 1.69 -16.08
C PHE A 105 12.56 1.75 -14.58
N LEU A 106 12.28 2.93 -14.00
CA LEU A 106 12.35 3.11 -12.56
C LEU A 106 11.27 2.28 -11.86
N THR A 107 11.70 1.59 -10.82
CA THR A 107 10.89 0.76 -9.93
C THR A 107 10.42 1.54 -8.71
N TYR A 108 9.38 1.08 -8.02
CA TYR A 108 8.90 1.74 -6.80
C TYR A 108 9.98 1.76 -5.71
N GLN A 109 10.89 0.77 -5.67
CA GLN A 109 12.00 0.74 -4.73
C GLN A 109 12.96 1.89 -4.96
N GLU A 110 13.37 2.12 -6.21
CA GLU A 110 14.23 3.26 -6.57
C GLU A 110 13.53 4.60 -6.27
N ARG A 111 12.21 4.68 -6.48
CA ARG A 111 11.43 5.87 -6.10
C ARG A 111 11.36 6.10 -4.60
N LEU A 112 11.31 5.03 -3.80
CA LEU A 112 11.33 5.11 -2.35
C LEU A 112 12.72 5.54 -1.86
N GLU A 113 13.79 4.99 -2.45
CA GLU A 113 15.18 5.39 -2.17
C GLU A 113 15.42 6.88 -2.47
N GLU A 114 14.88 7.41 -3.58
CA GLU A 114 14.94 8.84 -3.93
C GLU A 114 14.41 9.77 -2.81
N VAL A 115 13.46 9.28 -1.99
CA VAL A 115 12.88 10.03 -0.87
C VAL A 115 13.42 9.59 0.50
N GLY A 116 14.43 8.71 0.51
CA GLY A 116 15.20 8.28 1.68
C GLY A 116 14.59 7.13 2.49
N TYR A 117 13.76 6.30 1.85
CA TYR A 117 13.37 5.01 2.42
C TYR A 117 14.49 3.98 2.32
#